data_AF-A0A239LTR1-F1
#
_entry.id   AF-A0A239LTR1-F1
#
_cell.length_a   1.000
_cell.length_b   1.000
_cell.length_c   1.000
_cell.angle_alpha   90.00
_cell.angle_beta   90.00
_cell.angle_gamma   90.00
#
_symmetry.space_group_name_H-M   'P 1'
#
loop_
_entity.id
_entity.type
_entity.pdbx_description
1 polymer ?
#
loop_
_entity_poly.entity_id
_entity_poly.type
_entity_poly.pdbx_seq_one_letter_code
_entity_poly.pdbx_strand_id
1 'polypeptide(L)'
;MTRILTITDRLENWGRWARSWSRRAEGDCLTAVICERLRKATNGILPGADGPLVNETDALQVDRAWRLQQDRHKSLLRWLYVRNASPDFICRRLHIPIRPVDFFDIELGRAVEALQNTLDKNQQGNRIRSSKQFDSVMKHDET
;
A
#
# COMPACT_ATOMS: atom_id res chain seq x y z
N MET A 1 15.34 13.00 12.82
CA MET A 1 13.91 13.13 13.16
C MET A 1 13.12 12.14 12.32
N THR A 2 12.79 10.98 12.87
CA THR A 2 12.00 9.95 12.17
C THR A 2 10.57 10.46 12.06
N ARG A 3 10.13 10.84 10.85
CA ARG A 3 8.74 11.23 10.60
C ARG A 3 7.87 10.03 10.97
N ILE A 4 6.96 10.20 11.94
CA ILE A 4 5.88 9.23 12.14
C ILE A 4 5.04 9.31 10.88
N LEU A 5 5.19 8.33 9.98
CA LEU A 5 4.39 8.25 8.77
C LEU A 5 2.96 7.89 9.16
N THR A 6 2.00 8.67 8.67
CA THR A 6 0.59 8.37 8.88
C THR A 6 0.20 7.11 8.09
N ILE A 7 -0.87 6.41 8.48
CA ILE A 7 -1.36 5.24 7.73
C ILE A 7 -1.72 5.60 6.28
N THR A 8 -2.18 6.83 6.06
CA THR A 8 -2.44 7.39 4.72
C THR A 8 -1.15 7.52 3.91
N ASP A 9 -0.03 7.96 4.50
CA ASP A 9 1.27 8.02 3.80
C ASP A 9 1.75 6.61 3.39
N ARG A 10 1.54 5.62 4.26
CA ARG A 10 1.88 4.21 3.99
C ARG A 10 1.01 3.62 2.89
N LEU A 11 -0.27 3.95 2.86
CA LEU A 11 -1.21 3.55 1.81
C LEU A 11 -0.87 4.20 0.46
N GLU A 12 -0.46 5.46 0.46
CA GLU A 12 0.05 6.14 -0.74
C GLU A 12 1.34 5.51 -1.25
N ASN A 13 2.27 5.18 -0.35
CA ASN A 13 3.48 4.43 -0.68
C ASN A 13 3.15 3.06 -1.29
N TRP A 14 2.23 2.31 -0.67
CA TRP A 14 1.74 1.03 -1.20
C TRP A 14 1.05 1.17 -2.56
N GLY A 15 0.19 2.18 -2.74
CA GLY A 15 -0.48 2.44 -4.02
C GLY A 15 0.49 2.76 -5.16
N ARG A 16 1.56 3.50 -4.86
CA ARG A 16 2.67 3.75 -5.81
C ARG A 16 3.44 2.47 -6.12
N TRP A 17 3.80 1.71 -5.10
CA TRP A 17 4.48 0.42 -5.24
C TRP A 17 3.68 -0.56 -6.11
N ALA A 18 2.40 -0.76 -5.81
CA ALA A 18 1.53 -1.69 -6.53
C ALA A 18 1.32 -1.31 -8.00
N ARG A 19 1.26 0.00 -8.30
CA ARG A 19 1.22 0.51 -9.69
C ARG A 19 2.52 0.28 -10.43
N SER A 20 3.66 0.43 -9.76
CA SER A 20 4.97 0.16 -10.34
C SER A 20 5.14 -1.34 -10.64
N TRP A 21 4.64 -2.21 -9.76
CA TRP A 21 4.65 -3.67 -9.96
C TRP A 21 3.73 -4.10 -11.10
N SER A 22 2.55 -3.50 -11.22
CA SER A 22 1.61 -3.79 -12.31
C SER A 22 2.21 -3.45 -13.68
N ARG A 23 2.91 -2.31 -13.81
CA ARG A 23 3.63 -1.94 -15.05
C ARG A 23 4.77 -2.89 -15.41
N ARG A 24 5.47 -3.43 -14.40
CA ARG A 24 6.51 -4.45 -14.62
C ARG A 24 5.94 -5.80 -15.06
N ALA A 25 4.74 -6.15 -14.59
CA ALA A 25 4.08 -7.41 -14.94
C ALA A 25 3.35 -7.38 -16.29
N GLU A 26 2.87 -6.21 -16.72
CA GLU A 26 2.11 -6.03 -17.97
C GLU A 26 3.00 -5.82 -19.19
N GLY A 27 4.33 -5.86 -19.01
CA GLY A 27 5.30 -5.89 -20.11
C GLY A 27 5.22 -4.66 -21.00
N ASP A 28 5.58 -3.49 -20.46
CA ASP A 28 5.66 -2.27 -21.27
C ASP A 28 6.57 -2.51 -22.50
N CYS A 29 6.03 -2.34 -23.70
CA CYS A 29 6.85 -2.37 -24.90
C CYS A 29 7.87 -1.22 -24.86
N LEU A 30 9.04 -1.43 -25.47
CA LEU A 30 10.12 -0.43 -25.47
C LEU A 30 9.64 0.97 -25.87
N THR A 31 8.70 1.04 -26.83
CA THR A 31 8.06 2.27 -27.28
C THR A 31 7.29 2.97 -26.16
N ALA A 32 6.54 2.26 -25.31
CA ALA A 32 5.82 2.84 -24.18
C ALA A 32 6.80 3.47 -23.16
N VAL A 33 7.93 2.82 -22.91
CA VAL A 33 8.99 3.34 -22.03
C VAL A 33 9.60 4.62 -22.60
N ILE A 34 9.88 4.64 -23.91
CA ILE A 34 10.44 5.81 -24.60
C ILE A 34 9.44 6.97 -24.63
N CYS A 35 8.17 6.71 -24.98
CA CYS A 35 7.11 7.72 -25.02
C CYS A 35 6.91 8.37 -23.64
N GLU A 36 6.92 7.59 -22.55
CA GLU A 36 6.79 8.14 -21.20
C GLU A 36 8.02 8.98 -20.81
N ARG A 37 9.23 8.58 -21.21
CA ARG A 37 10.44 9.39 -20.99
C ARG A 37 10.38 10.73 -21.72
N LEU A 38 9.95 10.72 -22.98
CA LEU A 38 9.77 11.94 -23.76
C LEU A 38 8.70 12.86 -23.15
N ARG A 39 7.56 12.30 -22.75
CA ARG A 39 6.47 13.03 -22.07
C ARG A 39 6.91 13.67 -20.76
N LYS A 40 7.77 13.01 -19.99
CA LYS A 40 8.34 13.57 -18.76
C LYS A 40 9.30 14.72 -19.07
N ALA A 41 10.19 14.54 -20.04
CA ALA A 41 11.14 15.56 -20.46
C ALA A 41 10.45 16.83 -20.98
N THR A 42 9.36 16.70 -21.76
CA THR A 42 8.58 17.86 -22.23
C THR A 42 7.86 18.61 -21.11
N ASN A 43 7.55 17.93 -20.00
CA ASN A 43 6.98 18.55 -18.81
C ASN A 43 8.04 19.06 -17.81
N GLY A 44 9.32 19.10 -18.21
CA GLY A 44 10.42 19.54 -17.34
C GLY A 44 10.76 18.55 -16.20
N ILE A 45 10.22 17.33 -16.24
CA ILE A 45 10.52 16.28 -15.27
C ILE A 45 11.80 15.59 -15.73
N LEU A 46 12.89 15.83 -15.00
CA LEU A 46 14.18 15.19 -15.26
C LEU A 46 14.06 13.66 -15.13
N PRO A 47 14.77 12.88 -15.97
CA PRO A 47 14.89 11.44 -15.78
C PRO A 47 15.55 11.17 -14.41
N GLY A 48 14.83 10.48 -13.52
CA GLY A 48 15.25 10.28 -12.11
C GLY A 48 14.60 11.22 -11.09
N ALA A 49 13.84 12.24 -11.52
CA ALA A 49 12.87 12.97 -10.68
C ALA A 49 11.56 12.17 -10.54
N ASP A 50 11.66 10.85 -10.61
CA ASP A 50 10.56 9.96 -10.30
C ASP A 50 10.19 10.22 -8.84
N GLY A 51 8.89 10.38 -8.57
CA GLY A 51 8.39 10.84 -7.27
C GLY A 51 8.94 10.05 -6.07
N PRO A 52 8.64 10.49 -4.84
CA PRO A 52 9.24 9.98 -3.60
C PRO A 52 9.55 8.48 -3.64
N LEU A 53 10.82 8.15 -3.39
CA LEU A 53 11.35 6.78 -3.34
C LEU A 53 10.36 5.87 -2.62
N VAL A 54 9.84 4.89 -3.36
CA VAL A 54 8.93 3.90 -2.83
C VAL A 54 9.68 3.07 -1.79
N ASN A 55 9.19 3.04 -0.55
CA ASN A 55 9.72 2.15 0.47
C ASN A 55 9.11 0.76 0.26
N GLU A 56 9.85 -0.11 -0.43
CA GLU A 56 9.39 -1.46 -0.79
C GLU A 56 9.11 -2.32 0.45
N THR A 57 9.91 -2.20 1.51
CA THR A 57 9.72 -2.96 2.75
C THR A 57 8.40 -2.60 3.42
N ASP A 58 8.10 -1.31 3.52
CA ASP A 58 6.82 -0.83 4.05
C ASP A 58 5.65 -1.28 3.16
N ALA A 59 5.79 -1.11 1.84
CA ALA A 59 4.74 -1.49 0.89
C ALA A 59 4.42 -2.99 0.94
N LEU A 60 5.43 -3.86 1.12
CA LEU A 60 5.22 -5.30 1.29
C LEU A 60 4.49 -5.64 2.60
N GLN A 61 4.76 -4.91 3.68
CA GLN A 61 4.02 -5.09 4.93
C GLN A 61 2.55 -4.72 4.76
N VAL A 62 2.28 -3.58 4.10
CA VAL A 62 0.94 -3.13 3.78
C VAL A 62 0.23 -4.12 2.85
N ASP A 63 0.90 -4.64 1.82
CA ASP A 63 0.33 -5.62 0.89
C ASP A 63 -0.10 -6.91 1.59
N ARG A 64 0.74 -7.44 2.49
CA ARG A 64 0.41 -8.62 3.29
C ARG A 64 -0.78 -8.37 4.21
N ALA A 65 -0.82 -7.23 4.88
CA ALA A 65 -1.96 -6.87 5.74
C ALA A 65 -3.25 -6.67 4.92
N TRP A 66 -3.16 -6.02 3.76
CA TRP A 66 -4.27 -5.81 2.85
C TRP A 66 -4.86 -7.13 2.35
N ARG A 67 -4.02 -8.12 2.01
CA ARG A 67 -4.48 -9.47 1.59
C ARG A 67 -5.31 -10.20 2.65
N LEU A 68 -5.20 -9.83 3.92
CA LEU A 68 -5.94 -10.44 5.03
C LEU A 68 -7.27 -9.73 5.32
N GLN A 69 -7.56 -8.59 4.69
CA GLN A 69 -8.79 -7.86 4.91
C GLN A 69 -10.03 -8.51 4.28
N GLN A 70 -11.22 -8.04 4.65
CA GLN A 70 -12.48 -8.41 3.99
C GLN A 70 -12.52 -7.90 2.54
N ASP A 71 -13.18 -8.64 1.64
CA ASP A 71 -13.17 -8.36 0.19
C ASP A 71 -13.71 -6.98 -0.18
N ARG A 72 -14.65 -6.45 0.60
CA ARG A 72 -15.18 -5.09 0.42
C ARG A 72 -14.13 -4.02 0.71
N HIS A 73 -13.44 -4.09 1.86
CA HIS A 73 -12.37 -3.17 2.23
C HIS A 73 -11.18 -3.28 1.30
N LYS A 74 -10.82 -4.51 0.89
CA LYS A 74 -9.78 -4.76 -0.11
C LYS A 74 -10.04 -4.02 -1.40
N SER A 75 -11.26 -4.16 -1.92
CA SER A 75 -11.66 -3.55 -3.18
C SER A 75 -11.68 -2.04 -3.07
N LEU A 76 -12.21 -1.49 -1.97
CA LEU A 76 -12.22 -0.05 -1.69
C LEU A 76 -10.80 0.53 -1.74
N LEU A 77 -9.87 -0.03 -0.96
CA LEU A 77 -8.49 0.45 -0.91
C LEU A 77 -7.75 0.27 -2.24
N ARG A 78 -8.00 -0.84 -2.96
CA ARG A 78 -7.39 -1.09 -4.27
C ARG A 78 -7.85 -0.07 -5.30
N TRP A 79 -9.15 0.21 -5.38
CA TRP A 79 -9.66 1.19 -6.33
C TRP A 79 -9.15 2.59 -6.03
N LEU A 80 -9.10 2.97 -4.74
CA LEU A 80 -8.67 4.29 -4.32
C LEU A 80 -7.15 4.48 -4.53
N TYR A 81 -6.31 3.66 -3.89
CA TYR A 81 -4.86 3.92 -3.84
C TYR A 81 -4.07 3.31 -5.01
N VAL A 82 -4.53 2.17 -5.56
CA VAL A 82 -3.82 1.49 -6.66
C VAL A 82 -4.34 1.94 -8.01
N ARG A 83 -5.65 2.11 -8.18
CA ARG A 83 -6.25 2.55 -9.44
C ARG A 83 -6.46 4.06 -9.53
N ASN A 84 -6.31 4.79 -8.42
CA ASN A 84 -6.53 6.24 -8.37
C ASN A 84 -7.92 6.63 -8.89
N ALA A 85 -8.92 5.78 -8.63
CA ALA A 85 -10.29 5.99 -9.09
C ALA A 85 -10.99 7.05 -8.23
N SER A 86 -11.94 7.78 -8.84
CA SER A 86 -12.71 8.78 -8.10
C SER A 86 -13.68 8.12 -7.11
N PRO A 87 -13.96 8.76 -5.95
CA PRO A 87 -14.93 8.26 -4.98
C PRO A 87 -16.29 7.93 -5.61
N ASP A 88 -16.79 8.77 -6.53
CA ASP A 88 -18.05 8.54 -7.23
C ASP A 88 -18.07 7.23 -8.03
N PHE A 89 -16.97 6.93 -8.73
CA PHE A 89 -16.84 5.68 -9.47
C PHE A 89 -16.81 4.49 -8.51
N ILE A 90 -16.09 4.63 -7.41
CA ILE A 90 -15.95 3.58 -6.40
C ILE A 90 -17.30 3.30 -5.73
N CYS A 91 -18.04 4.33 -5.34
CA CYS A 91 -19.36 4.19 -4.73
C CYS A 91 -20.32 3.43 -5.65
N ARG A 92 -20.36 3.79 -6.93
CA ARG A 92 -21.17 3.07 -7.93
C ARG A 92 -20.71 1.63 -8.10
N ARG A 93 -19.40 1.40 -8.18
CA ARG A 93 -18.81 0.08 -8.44
C ARG A 93 -19.00 -0.89 -7.26
N LEU A 94 -18.91 -0.39 -6.03
CA LEU A 94 -19.02 -1.18 -4.80
C LEU A 94 -20.42 -1.13 -4.19
N HIS A 95 -21.40 -0.56 -4.91
CA HIS A 95 -22.77 -0.37 -4.43
C HIS A 95 -22.82 0.32 -3.05
N ILE A 96 -21.90 1.25 -2.80
CA ILE A 96 -21.91 2.08 -1.59
C ILE A 96 -22.92 3.21 -1.83
N PRO A 97 -23.87 3.43 -0.91
CA PRO A 97 -24.82 4.52 -1.05
C PRO A 97 -24.06 5.85 -1.12
N ILE A 98 -24.33 6.62 -2.17
CA ILE A 98 -23.70 7.94 -2.42
C ILE A 98 -24.22 8.99 -1.42
N ARG A 99 -25.34 8.71 -0.75
CA ARG A 99 -25.98 9.60 0.23
C ARG A 99 -26.26 8.82 1.52
N PRO A 100 -25.97 9.41 2.70
CA PRO A 100 -25.32 10.72 2.91
C PRO A 100 -23.86 10.74 2.45
N VAL A 101 -23.32 11.93 2.16
CA VAL A 101 -21.97 12.12 1.56
C VAL A 101 -20.88 11.45 2.40
N ASP A 102 -21.07 11.43 3.72
CA ASP A 102 -20.11 10.90 4.70
C ASP A 102 -20.00 9.37 4.66
N PHE A 103 -20.90 8.65 3.98
CA PHE A 103 -20.91 7.19 4.00
C PHE A 103 -19.65 6.58 3.36
N PHE A 104 -19.12 7.25 2.34
CA PHE A 104 -17.85 6.85 1.74
C PHE A 104 -16.70 7.01 2.74
N ASP A 105 -16.64 8.14 3.43
CA ASP A 105 -15.59 8.44 4.40
C ASP A 105 -15.66 7.52 5.63
N ILE A 106 -16.86 7.16 6.08
CA ILE A 106 -17.09 6.18 7.15
C ILE A 106 -16.56 4.80 6.74
N GLU A 107 -16.91 4.32 5.54
CA GLU A 107 -16.45 3.03 5.04
C GLU A 107 -14.94 3.03 4.79
N LEU A 108 -14.37 4.14 4.31
CA LEU A 108 -12.93 4.31 4.18
C LEU A 108 -12.24 4.28 5.54
N GLY A 109 -12.79 4.98 6.55
CA GLY A 109 -12.30 4.97 7.92
C GLY A 109 -12.25 3.56 8.50
N ARG A 110 -13.34 2.79 8.35
CA ARG A 110 -13.41 1.38 8.77
C ARG A 110 -12.37 0.51 8.07
N ALA A 111 -12.17 0.71 6.76
CA ALA A 111 -11.17 -0.04 6.00
C ALA A 111 -9.74 0.28 6.45
N VAL A 112 -9.45 1.56 6.71
CA VAL A 112 -8.15 2.03 7.21
C VAL A 112 -7.88 1.53 8.63
N GLU A 113 -8.86 1.61 9.52
CA GLU A 113 -8.76 1.11 10.89
C GLU A 113 -8.53 -0.40 10.92
N ALA A 114 -9.30 -1.17 10.12
CA ALA A 114 -9.10 -2.61 9.99
C ALA A 114 -7.69 -2.97 9.48
N LEU A 115 -7.13 -2.14 8.59
CA LEU A 115 -5.78 -2.33 8.07
C LEU A 115 -4.75 -2.07 9.17
N GLN A 116 -4.89 -0.95 9.89
CA GLN A 116 -4.01 -0.58 10.99
C GLN A 116 -3.99 -1.68 12.06
N ASN A 117 -5.16 -2.16 12.48
CA ASN A 117 -5.29 -3.27 13.44
C ASN A 117 -4.58 -4.55 12.96
N THR A 118 -4.60 -4.82 11.65
CA THR A 118 -3.92 -5.99 11.07
C THR A 118 -2.40 -5.80 11.04
N LEU A 119 -1.94 -4.58 10.73
CA LEU A 119 -0.52 -4.23 10.77
C LEU A 119 0.03 -4.33 12.19
N ASP A 120 -0.69 -3.82 13.18
CA ASP A 120 -0.28 -3.85 14.59
C ASP A 120 -0.18 -5.29 15.10
N LYS A 121 -1.15 -6.15 14.77
CA LYS A 121 -1.11 -7.59 15.08
C LYS A 121 0.10 -8.28 14.45
N ASN A 122 0.40 -7.97 13.19
CA ASN A 122 1.54 -8.55 12.48
C ASN A 122 2.87 -8.11 13.09
N GLN A 123 2.98 -6.85 13.54
CA GLN A 123 4.16 -6.34 14.23
C GLN A 123 4.35 -7.00 15.61
N GLN A 124 3.28 -7.16 16.38
CA GLN A 124 3.32 -7.85 17.68
C GLN A 124 3.72 -9.32 17.55
N GLY A 125 3.13 -10.04 16.57
CA GLY A 125 3.47 -11.43 16.30
C GLY A 125 4.95 -11.61 15.89
N ASN A 126 5.50 -10.67 15.13
CA ASN A 126 6.91 -10.70 14.75
C ASN A 126 7.84 -10.48 15.96
N ARG A 127 7.47 -9.56 16.87
CA ARG A 127 8.24 -9.30 18.10
C ARG A 127 8.32 -10.52 19.01
N ILE A 128 7.23 -11.26 19.16
CA ILE A 128 7.17 -12.49 19.98
C ILE A 128 8.01 -13.62 19.35
N ARG A 129 8.04 -13.72 18.01
CA ARG A 129 8.90 -14.71 17.33
C ARG A 129 10.37 -14.40 17.51
N SER A 130 10.77 -13.13 17.38
CA SER A 130 12.15 -12.72 17.61
C SER A 130 12.62 -12.95 19.05
N SER A 131 11.75 -12.78 20.06
CA SER A 131 12.12 -13.06 21.46
C SER A 131 12.33 -14.57 21.70
N LYS A 132 11.44 -15.42 21.18
CA LYS A 132 11.57 -16.89 21.31
C LYS A 132 12.79 -17.45 20.57
N GLN A 133 13.17 -16.85 19.44
CA GLN A 133 14.37 -17.23 18.70
C GLN A 133 15.64 -16.95 19.54
N PHE A 134 15.67 -15.82 20.26
CA PHE A 134 16.79 -15.45 21.13
C PHE A 134 16.94 -16.41 22.32
N ASP A 135 15.82 -16.76 22.97
CA ASP A 135 15.80 -17.69 24.10
C ASP A 135 16.18 -19.13 23.70
N SER A 136 15.97 -19.51 22.44
CA SER A 136 16.34 -20.84 21.91
C SER A 136 17.83 -20.93 21.56
N VAL A 137 18.46 -19.85 21.12
CA VAL A 137 19.90 -19.82 20.79
C VAL A 137 20.75 -19.88 22.06
N MET A 138 20.33 -19.21 23.14
CA MET A 138 21.01 -19.25 24.44
C MET A 138 21.00 -20.63 25.12
N LYS A 139 20.12 -21.55 24.72
CA LYS A 139 20.06 -22.92 25.27
C LYS A 139 20.99 -23.92 24.58
N HIS A 140 21.69 -23.53 23.52
CA HIS A 140 22.59 -24.41 22.78
C HIS A 140 24.09 -24.15 23.04
N ASP A 141 24.45 -23.13 23.82
CA ASP A 141 25.85 -22.80 24.17
C ASP A 141 26.27 -23.27 25.58
N GLU A 142 25.41 -23.97 26.32
CA GLU A 142 25.76 -24.66 27.56
C GLU A 142 25.93 -26.17 27.30
N THR A 143 27.02 -26.57 26.62
CA THR A 143 27.57 -27.93 26.72
C THR A 143 29.06 -27.97 26.45
#